data_AF-A0A961RMA8-F1
#
_entry.id   AF-A0A961RMA8-F1
#
_cell.length_a   1.000
_cell.length_b   1.000
_cell.length_c   1.000
_cell.angle_alpha   90.00
_cell.angle_beta   90.00
_cell.angle_gamma   90.00
#
_symmetry.space_group_name_H-M   'P 1'
#
loop_
_entity.id
_entity.type
_entity.pdbx_description
1 polymer ?
#
loop_
_entity_poly.entity_id
_entity_poly.type
_entity_poly.pdbx_seq_one_letter_code
_entity_poly.pdbx_strand_id
1 'polypeptide(L)' 'ANVLVMPAFHSASIATKMLQELGGSTVIGPLLVGLEKSVQIVPMNAKDSDIVNMAVIAAYNAGS' A
#
# COMPACT_ATOMS: atom_id res chain seq x y z
N ALA A 1 5.77 18.19 2.59
CA ALA A 1 4.68 17.58 1.79
C ALA A 1 4.37 16.20 2.37
N ASN A 2 3.10 15.83 2.47
CA ASN A 2 2.64 14.55 3.05
C ASN A 2 2.08 13.57 1.99
N VAL A 3 1.86 14.04 0.76
CA VAL A 3 1.44 13.23 -0.39
C VAL A 3 2.44 13.46 -1.52
N LEU A 4 2.99 12.36 -2.03
CA LEU A 4 3.97 12.36 -3.12
C LEU A 4 3.35 11.67 -4.33
N VAL A 5 3.01 12.45 -5.36
CA VAL A 5 2.49 11.93 -6.62
C VAL A 5 3.67 11.70 -7.57
N MET A 6 3.77 10.49 -8.11
CA MET A 6 4.86 10.10 -9.01
C MET A 6 4.36 10.10 -10.47
N PRO A 7 5.18 10.58 -11.43
CA PRO A 7 4.74 10.71 -12.82
C PRO A 7 4.71 9.38 -13.59
N ALA A 8 5.35 8.34 -13.07
CA ALA A 8 5.42 7.03 -13.70
C ALA A 8 5.50 5.89 -12.66
N PHE A 9 5.00 4.72 -13.02
CA PHE A 9 5.01 3.52 -12.17
C PHE A 9 6.43 3.11 -11.74
N HIS A 10 7.39 3.15 -12.66
CA HIS A 10 8.79 2.82 -12.37
C HIS A 10 9.38 3.78 -11.34
N SER A 11 9.10 5.09 -11.47
CA SER A 11 9.54 6.10 -10.52
C SER A 11 8.91 5.89 -9.14
N ALA A 12 7.61 5.56 -9.08
CA ALA A 12 6.93 5.22 -7.83
C ALA A 12 7.58 4.00 -7.16
N SER A 13 7.80 2.92 -7.91
CA SER A 13 8.41 1.69 -7.37
C SER A 13 9.82 1.92 -6.83
N ILE A 14 10.66 2.67 -7.57
CA ILE A 14 12.03 2.99 -7.14
C ILE A 14 11.99 3.90 -5.91
N ALA A 15 11.19 4.97 -5.92
CA ALA A 15 11.10 5.91 -4.82
C ALA A 15 10.60 5.24 -3.53
N THR A 16 9.56 4.39 -3.60
CA THR A 16 9.05 3.66 -2.44
C THR A 16 10.11 2.73 -1.85
N LYS A 17 10.86 2.02 -2.69
CA LYS A 17 11.98 1.17 -2.22
C LYS A 17 13.11 1.99 -1.61
N MET A 18 13.51 3.10 -2.25
CA MET A 18 14.53 3.98 -1.69
C MET A 18 14.10 4.56 -0.33
N LEU A 19 12.83 4.96 -0.18
CA LEU A 19 12.29 5.45 1.08
C LEU A 19 12.25 4.37 2.17
N GLN A 20 12.01 3.12 1.78
CA GLN A 20 12.08 1.98 2.70
C GLN A 20 13.51 1.75 3.19
N GLU A 21 14.47 1.65 2.27
CA GLU A 21 15.87 1.31 2.55
C GLU A 21 16.62 2.47 3.23
N LEU A 22 16.46 3.70 2.74
CA LEU A 22 17.21 4.87 3.21
C LEU A 22 16.46 5.67 4.27
N GLY A 23 15.13 5.68 4.21
CA GLY A 23 14.29 6.47 5.11
C GLY A 23 13.88 5.73 6.38
N GLY A 24 14.21 4.43 6.51
CA GLY A 24 13.74 3.58 7.62
C GLY A 24 12.21 3.50 7.71
N SER A 25 11.52 3.82 6.62
CA SER A 25 10.07 3.96 6.59
C SER A 25 9.42 2.58 6.54
N THR A 26 8.34 2.40 7.30
CA THR A 26 7.50 1.21 7.19
C THR A 26 6.62 1.34 5.95
N VAL A 27 6.88 0.51 4.94
CA VAL A 27 6.02 0.44 3.75
C VAL A 27 4.81 -0.42 4.06
N ILE A 28 3.65 0.22 4.04
CA ILE A 28 2.37 -0.48 3.94
C ILE A 28 2.17 -0.79 2.45
N GLY A 29 1.78 -2.03 2.14
CA GLY A 29 1.65 -2.56 0.79
C GLY A 29 0.79 -1.72 -0.15
N PRO A 30 0.76 -2.04 -1.46
CA PRO A 30 0.03 -1.25 -2.43
C PRO A 30 -1.46 -1.18 -2.05
N LEU A 31 -1.93 0.03 -1.75
CA LEU A 31 -3.33 0.28 -1.46
C LEU A 31 -4.07 0.56 -2.77
N LEU A 32 -5.01 -0.30 -3.10
CA LEU A 32 -5.89 -0.12 -4.24
C LEU A 32 -7.02 0.84 -3.85
N VAL A 33 -7.26 1.83 -4.69
CA VAL A 33 -8.31 2.84 -4.53
C VAL A 33 -9.03 3.07 -5.86
N GLY A 34 -10.27 3.57 -5.82
CA GLY A 34 -11.04 3.93 -7.01
C GLY A 34 -11.78 2.77 -7.70
N LEU A 35 -11.91 1.61 -7.05
CA LEU A 35 -12.75 0.50 -7.50
C LEU A 35 -14.18 0.61 -6.93
N GLU A 36 -15.17 0.07 -7.62
CA GLU A 36 -16.58 0.04 -7.15
C GLU A 36 -16.79 -0.81 -5.90
N LYS A 37 -15.95 -1.83 -5.71
CA LYS A 37 -15.92 -2.68 -4.51
C LYS A 37 -14.52 -2.69 -3.95
N SER A 38 -14.41 -2.66 -2.62
CA SER A 38 -13.13 -2.66 -1.94
C SER A 38 -12.40 -4.00 -2.12
N VAL A 39 -11.19 -3.94 -2.66
CA VAL A 39 -10.30 -5.08 -2.87
C VAL A 39 -8.89 -4.63 -2.50
N GLN A 40 -8.17 -5.43 -1.71
CA GLN A 40 -6.76 -5.19 -1.40
C GLN A 40 -5.94 -6.44 -1.71
N ILE A 41 -4.73 -6.25 -2.22
CA ILE A 41 -3.83 -7.34 -2.61
C ILE A 41 -2.71 -7.43 -1.58
N VAL A 42 -2.45 -8.66 -1.13
CA VAL A 42 -1.40 -8.98 -0.16
C VAL A 42 -0.38 -9.89 -0.84
N PRO A 43 0.94 -9.68 -0.66
CA PRO A 43 1.94 -10.55 -1.23
C PRO A 43 1.89 -11.94 -0.58
N MET A 44 2.25 -12.98 -1.34
CA MET A 44 2.11 -14.37 -0.92
C MET A 44 3.01 -14.77 0.26
N ASN A 45 4.05 -13.97 0.54
CA ASN A 45 4.97 -14.11 1.67
C ASN A 45 4.64 -13.19 2.85
N ALA A 46 3.45 -12.60 2.89
CA ALA A 46 3.02 -11.72 3.97
C ALA A 46 2.82 -12.47 5.29
N LYS A 47 3.02 -11.76 6.40
CA LYS A 47 2.72 -12.29 7.74
C LYS A 47 1.23 -12.18 8.01
N ASP A 48 0.75 -12.97 8.98
CA ASP A 48 -0.64 -12.94 9.44
C ASP A 48 -1.09 -11.52 9.83
N SER A 49 -0.20 -10.75 10.47
CA SER A 49 -0.45 -9.35 10.84
C SER A 49 -0.73 -8.46 9.62
N ASP A 50 -0.02 -8.68 8.52
CA ASP A 50 -0.16 -7.88 7.31
C ASP A 50 -1.48 -8.20 6.60
N ILE A 51 -1.86 -9.49 6.60
CA ILE A 51 -3.15 -9.95 6.07
C ILE A 51 -4.30 -9.30 6.84
N VAL A 52 -4.26 -9.34 8.18
CA VAL A 52 -5.30 -8.74 9.02
C VAL A 52 -5.35 -7.22 8.81
N ASN A 53 -4.21 -6.54 8.78
CA ASN A 53 -4.16 -5.10 8.52
C ASN A 53 -4.77 -4.73 7.15
N MET A 54 -4.44 -5.48 6.09
CA MET A 54 -5.01 -5.25 4.76
C MET A 54 -6.50 -5.54 4.72
N ALA A 55 -6.99 -6.56 5.42
CA ALA A 55 -8.41 -6.88 5.54
C ALA A 55 -9.18 -5.75 6.26
N VAL A 56 -8.61 -5.17 7.32
CA VAL A 56 -9.20 -4.03 8.03
C VAL A 56 -9.30 -2.80 7.13
N ILE A 57 -8.24 -2.48 6.37
CA ILE A 57 -8.26 -1.37 5.42
C ILE A 57 -9.31 -1.61 4.32
N ALA A 58 -9.41 -2.84 3.81
CA ALA A 58 -10.41 -3.21 2.82
C ALA A 58 -11.84 -3.02 3.36
N ALA A 59 -12.11 -3.50 4.58
CA ALA A 59 -13.41 -3.39 5.23
C ALA A 59 -13.80 -1.92 5.48
N TYR A 60 -12.84 -1.11 5.93
CA TYR A 60 -13.05 0.33 6.13
C TYR A 60 -13.46 1.02 4.82
N ASN A 61 -12.70 0.81 3.74
CA ASN A 61 -13.00 1.40 2.43
C ASN A 61 -14.28 0.85 1.78
N ALA A 62 -14.79 -0.31 2.22
CA ALA A 62 -16.06 -0.87 1.75
C ALA A 62 -17.28 -0.28 2.49
N GLY A 63 -17.09 0.23 3.71
CA GLY A 63 -18.15 0.76 4.57
C GLY A 63 -18.33 2.27 4.48
N SER A 64 -17.38 3.00 3.89
CA SER A 64 -17.44 4.44 3.57
C SER A 64 -18.01 4.70 2.18
#